data_AF-A0A9P0BCL7-F1
#
_entry.id   AF-A0A9P0BCL7-F1
#
_cell.length_a   1.000
_cell.length_b   1.000
_cell.length_c   1.000
_cell.angle_alpha   90.00
_cell.angle_beta   90.00
_cell.angle_gamma   90.00
#
_symmetry.space_group_name_H-M   'P 1'
#
loop_
_entity.id
_entity.type
_entity.pdbx_description
1 polymer ?
#
loop_
_entity_poly.entity_id
_entity_poly.type
_entity_poly.pdbx_seq_one_letter_code
_entity_poly.pdbx_strand_id
1 'polypeptide(L)'
;MQSFMRRFETEEESDGDFSDKENEEEENRPLFQEPELSDDESAWVAPSIGQETLLDLDFTPRTREQEPSVPAPKAHIAAQGVECQKLGKTSFSRIRYAEVQKKLQAAPVFSALRVNLQLANLCKTSPLQDQLIKMDLTFGTVVHGLLLQREAFSEGVKELVIKHPEIKSDVQSLLMGSDSSFRSISDDLLQNVCRRRAEIIEQRRSLIKP
;
A
#
# COMPACT_ATOMS: atom_id res chain seq x y z
N MET A 1 7.84 -20.34 10.60
CA MET A 1 7.34 -19.34 9.63
C MET A 1 7.98 -19.61 8.25
N GLN A 2 7.55 -20.68 7.56
CA GLN A 2 8.18 -21.15 6.31
C GLN A 2 7.15 -21.46 5.21
N SER A 3 6.05 -20.71 5.11
CA SER A 3 4.98 -21.04 4.14
C SER A 3 4.49 -19.85 3.30
N PHE A 4 5.39 -18.96 2.89
CA PHE A 4 5.02 -17.82 2.03
C PHE A 4 5.79 -17.73 0.69
N MET A 5 6.63 -18.72 0.34
CA MET A 5 7.44 -18.69 -0.89
C MET A 5 7.25 -19.92 -1.78
N ARG A 6 6.02 -20.30 -2.11
CA ARG A 6 5.81 -21.47 -3.00
C ARG A 6 4.72 -21.27 -4.05
N ARG A 7 4.64 -20.06 -4.65
CA ARG A 7 3.58 -19.76 -5.63
C ARG A 7 4.04 -18.98 -6.86
N PHE A 8 5.27 -19.23 -7.30
CA PHE A 8 5.75 -18.81 -8.61
C PHE A 8 6.76 -19.83 -9.10
N GLU A 9 6.26 -20.85 -9.80
CA GLU A 9 7.02 -21.67 -10.75
C GLU A 9 5.97 -22.42 -11.59
N THR A 10 5.70 -21.86 -12.76
CA THR A 10 5.09 -22.51 -13.92
C THR A 10 6.17 -23.31 -14.63
N GLU A 11 5.93 -24.59 -14.88
CA GLU A 11 6.65 -25.37 -15.89
C GLU A 11 5.61 -25.94 -16.86
N GLU A 12 5.79 -25.58 -18.13
CA GLU A 12 5.15 -26.20 -19.29
C GLU A 12 5.95 -27.43 -19.75
N GLU A 13 5.18 -28.42 -20.22
CA GLU A 13 5.44 -29.42 -21.27
C GLU A 13 6.53 -30.50 -21.13
N SER A 14 6.10 -31.77 -21.25
CA SER A 14 6.52 -32.69 -22.33
C SER A 14 5.96 -34.11 -22.15
N ASP A 15 5.14 -34.51 -23.13
CA ASP A 15 4.94 -35.82 -23.80
C ASP A 15 5.08 -37.18 -23.06
N GLY A 16 4.10 -38.05 -23.31
CA GLY A 16 4.17 -39.48 -22.99
C GLY A 16 2.89 -40.27 -23.29
N ASP A 17 2.93 -41.02 -24.39
CA ASP A 17 1.86 -41.67 -25.15
C ASP A 17 1.34 -43.04 -24.62
N PHE A 18 0.05 -43.30 -24.91
CA PHE A 18 -0.62 -44.56 -25.30
C PHE A 18 -0.98 -45.77 -24.37
N SER A 19 -2.23 -46.20 -24.61
CA SER A 19 -2.83 -47.57 -24.60
C SER A 19 -3.40 -48.14 -23.30
N ASP A 20 -4.47 -48.95 -23.26
CA ASP A 20 -5.71 -49.14 -24.04
C ASP A 20 -6.55 -50.19 -23.25
N LYS A 21 -7.89 -50.06 -23.25
CA LYS A 21 -8.94 -51.12 -23.12
C LYS A 21 -9.15 -51.95 -21.83
N GLU A 22 -10.41 -52.01 -21.39
CA GLU A 22 -11.37 -53.15 -21.46
C GLU A 22 -12.67 -52.77 -20.70
N ASN A 23 -13.84 -52.75 -21.37
CA ASN A 23 -14.98 -53.73 -21.34
C ASN A 23 -15.70 -53.81 -19.97
N GLU A 24 -17.02 -53.97 -19.82
CA GLU A 24 -18.25 -54.08 -20.63
C GLU A 24 -19.44 -54.03 -19.61
N GLU A 25 -20.69 -54.28 -20.04
CA GLU A 25 -21.96 -54.45 -19.29
C GLU A 25 -22.93 -53.23 -19.37
N GLU A 26 -23.80 -53.18 -20.39
CA GLU A 26 -25.14 -53.81 -20.53
C GLU A 26 -26.19 -53.33 -19.51
N GLU A 27 -27.21 -52.59 -19.96
CA GLU A 27 -28.63 -52.97 -19.74
C GLU A 27 -29.64 -52.10 -20.54
N ASN A 28 -30.25 -52.76 -21.54
CA ASN A 28 -31.66 -52.72 -21.99
C ASN A 28 -32.50 -51.42 -22.01
N ARG A 29 -32.89 -51.03 -23.24
CA ARG A 29 -34.15 -50.31 -23.58
C ARG A 29 -35.32 -51.31 -23.71
N PRO A 30 -36.57 -50.82 -23.61
CA PRO A 30 -37.40 -50.76 -24.82
C PRO A 30 -38.14 -49.40 -24.93
N LEU A 31 -38.10 -48.67 -26.05
CA LEU A 31 -38.84 -48.87 -27.31
C LEU A 31 -40.36 -48.87 -27.11
N PHE A 32 -40.98 -47.69 -27.20
CA PHE A 32 -42.39 -47.55 -27.53
C PHE A 32 -42.53 -46.47 -28.60
N GLN A 33 -42.89 -46.94 -29.80
CA GLN A 33 -43.23 -46.16 -30.98
C GLN A 33 -44.68 -45.67 -30.89
N GLU A 34 -44.88 -44.49 -31.47
CA GLU A 34 -46.10 -43.67 -31.52
C GLU A 34 -47.25 -44.34 -32.27
N PRO A 35 -48.52 -44.04 -31.94
CA PRO A 35 -49.63 -44.31 -32.84
C PRO A 35 -49.78 -43.17 -33.86
N GLU A 36 -49.62 -43.53 -35.14
CA GLU A 36 -49.92 -42.73 -36.32
C GLU A 36 -51.36 -42.21 -36.30
N LEU A 37 -51.54 -40.89 -36.46
CA LEU A 37 -52.83 -40.28 -36.78
C LEU A 37 -52.66 -39.32 -37.97
N SER A 38 -53.03 -39.88 -39.12
CA SER A 38 -53.69 -39.28 -40.29
C SER A 38 -53.39 -37.81 -40.63
N ASP A 39 -52.78 -37.67 -41.80
CA ASP A 39 -52.71 -36.47 -42.63
C ASP A 39 -54.07 -35.76 -42.74
N ASP A 40 -54.15 -34.53 -42.23
CA ASP A 40 -54.99 -33.51 -42.83
C ASP A 40 -54.43 -32.11 -42.59
N GLU A 41 -54.55 -31.31 -43.64
CA GLU A 41 -53.81 -30.11 -43.95
C GLU A 41 -53.96 -28.97 -42.93
N SER A 42 -52.84 -28.47 -42.40
CA SER A 42 -52.55 -27.02 -42.30
C SER A 42 -51.17 -26.84 -41.66
N ALA A 43 -50.11 -26.95 -42.47
CA ALA A 43 -48.76 -26.62 -42.06
C ALA A 43 -48.69 -25.15 -41.62
N TRP A 44 -48.64 -24.91 -40.31
CA TRP A 44 -48.29 -23.60 -39.75
C TRP A 44 -46.84 -23.30 -40.14
N VAL A 45 -46.66 -22.55 -41.22
CA VAL A 45 -45.35 -21.98 -41.56
C VAL A 45 -45.16 -20.77 -40.64
N ALA A 46 -44.31 -20.92 -39.63
CA ALA A 46 -43.91 -19.81 -38.76
C ALA A 46 -43.32 -18.68 -39.64
N PRO A 47 -43.73 -17.41 -39.46
CA PRO A 47 -43.10 -16.30 -40.16
C PRO A 47 -41.60 -16.36 -39.90
N SER A 48 -40.80 -16.37 -40.95
CA SER A 48 -39.35 -16.32 -40.85
C SER A 48 -38.96 -15.03 -40.16
N ILE A 49 -38.81 -15.08 -38.83
CA ILE A 49 -38.16 -14.06 -38.02
C ILE A 49 -36.84 -13.80 -38.74
N GLY A 50 -36.69 -12.56 -39.20
CA GLY A 50 -35.51 -12.13 -39.91
C GLY A 50 -34.27 -12.58 -39.13
N GLN A 51 -33.17 -12.79 -39.85
CA GLN A 51 -31.85 -12.89 -39.25
C GLN A 51 -31.58 -11.60 -38.47
N GLU A 52 -32.13 -11.51 -37.27
CA GLU A 52 -31.59 -10.72 -36.19
C GLU A 52 -30.25 -11.39 -35.94
N THR A 53 -29.21 -10.73 -36.45
CA THR A 53 -27.87 -10.87 -35.90
C THR A 53 -28.04 -11.07 -34.41
N LEU A 54 -27.69 -12.26 -33.93
CA LEU A 54 -27.67 -12.61 -32.53
C LEU A 54 -26.89 -11.47 -31.87
N LEU A 55 -27.63 -10.47 -31.34
CA LEU A 55 -27.04 -9.43 -30.54
C LEU A 55 -26.54 -10.24 -29.37
N ASP A 56 -25.24 -10.44 -29.35
CA ASP A 56 -24.53 -11.06 -28.24
C ASP A 56 -24.75 -10.09 -27.08
N LEU A 57 -25.92 -10.23 -26.44
CA LEU A 57 -26.37 -9.44 -25.32
C LEU A 57 -25.56 -9.95 -24.13
N ASP A 58 -24.33 -9.48 -24.11
CA ASP A 58 -23.32 -9.79 -23.11
C ASP A 58 -23.83 -9.29 -21.75
N PHE A 59 -24.39 -10.23 -20.99
CA PHE A 59 -24.82 -10.05 -19.61
C PHE A 59 -23.69 -10.38 -18.62
N THR A 60 -22.44 -10.43 -19.07
CA THR A 60 -21.32 -10.70 -18.16
C THR A 60 -21.25 -9.60 -17.09
N PRO A 61 -21.20 -9.97 -15.80
CA PRO A 61 -21.13 -9.00 -14.72
C PRO A 61 -19.81 -8.23 -14.83
N ARG A 62 -19.91 -6.93 -15.11
CA ARG A 62 -18.76 -6.03 -15.08
C ARG A 62 -18.48 -5.60 -13.64
N THR A 63 -17.69 -6.41 -12.93
CA THR A 63 -17.16 -6.01 -11.62
C THR A 63 -16.17 -4.86 -11.83
N ARG A 64 -16.50 -3.69 -11.28
CA ARG A 64 -15.54 -2.58 -11.19
C ARG A 64 -14.72 -2.77 -9.94
N GLU A 65 -13.43 -3.03 -10.11
CA GLU A 65 -12.50 -3.11 -8.98
C GLU A 65 -12.44 -1.76 -8.26
N GLN A 66 -12.44 -1.80 -6.93
CA GLN A 66 -12.30 -0.60 -6.13
C GLN A 66 -10.89 -0.05 -6.33
N GLU A 67 -10.79 1.22 -6.74
CA GLU A 67 -9.49 1.88 -6.79
C GLU A 67 -8.84 1.83 -5.40
N PRO A 68 -7.54 1.51 -5.32
CA PRO A 68 -6.86 1.33 -4.05
C PRO A 68 -6.93 2.62 -3.23
N SER A 69 -7.23 2.49 -1.93
CA SER A 69 -7.36 3.61 -1.01
C SER A 69 -6.07 4.44 -0.85
N VAL A 70 -4.94 3.88 -1.27
CA VAL A 70 -3.63 4.54 -1.29
C VAL A 70 -3.09 4.50 -2.72
N PRO A 71 -2.81 5.67 -3.33
CA PRO A 71 -2.28 5.71 -4.69
C PRO A 71 -0.88 5.12 -4.76
N ALA A 72 -0.55 4.50 -5.90
CA ALA A 72 0.78 3.96 -6.13
C ALA A 72 1.83 5.09 -6.18
N PRO A 73 3.00 4.92 -5.55
CA PRO A 73 4.07 5.91 -5.62
C PRO A 73 4.68 5.97 -7.02
N LYS A 74 5.30 7.10 -7.37
CA LYS A 74 6.12 7.22 -8.58
C LYS A 74 7.24 6.17 -8.56
N ALA A 75 7.48 5.49 -9.69
CA ALA A 75 8.41 4.35 -9.76
C ALA A 75 9.82 4.66 -9.20
N HIS A 76 10.37 5.84 -9.50
CA HIS A 76 11.69 6.23 -8.98
C HIS A 76 11.73 6.42 -7.45
N ILE A 77 10.64 6.94 -6.85
CA ILE A 77 10.53 7.09 -5.39
C ILE A 77 10.38 5.72 -4.73
N ALA A 78 9.63 4.81 -5.34
CA ALA A 78 9.50 3.44 -4.86
C ALA A 78 10.85 2.71 -4.83
N ALA A 79 11.62 2.82 -5.93
CA ALA A 79 12.96 2.23 -6.03
C ALA A 79 13.92 2.80 -4.97
N GLN A 80 13.94 4.13 -4.79
CA GLN A 80 14.72 4.77 -3.72
C GLN A 80 14.29 4.28 -2.32
N GLY A 81 12.99 4.10 -2.10
CA GLY A 81 12.46 3.57 -0.84
C GLY A 81 12.97 2.17 -0.52
N VAL A 82 12.94 1.27 -1.51
CA VAL A 82 13.49 -0.10 -1.39
C VAL A 82 14.98 -0.05 -1.09
N GLU A 83 15.72 0.83 -1.76
CA GLU A 83 17.16 0.94 -1.57
C GLU A 83 17.54 1.52 -0.20
N CYS A 84 16.91 2.61 0.22
CA CYS A 84 17.19 3.28 1.51
C CYS A 84 16.92 2.35 2.70
N GLN A 85 15.86 1.55 2.59
CA GLN A 85 15.49 0.54 3.59
C GLN A 85 16.23 -0.80 3.39
N LYS A 86 17.00 -0.94 2.29
CA LYS A 86 17.68 -2.17 1.86
C LYS A 86 16.76 -3.40 1.93
N LEU A 87 15.49 -3.23 1.55
CA LEU A 87 14.49 -4.30 1.56
C LEU A 87 14.92 -5.42 0.59
N GLY A 88 14.71 -6.68 0.99
CA GLY A 88 15.11 -7.85 0.20
C GLY A 88 16.60 -8.19 0.21
N LYS A 89 17.46 -7.40 0.88
CA LYS A 89 18.91 -7.68 0.97
C LYS A 89 19.25 -8.45 2.24
N THR A 90 20.11 -9.47 2.12
CA THR A 90 20.61 -10.26 3.26
C THR A 90 21.46 -9.46 4.24
N SER A 91 22.02 -8.33 3.79
CA SER A 91 22.82 -7.42 4.60
C SER A 91 22.00 -6.50 5.52
N PHE A 92 20.66 -6.58 5.51
CA PHE A 92 19.79 -5.68 6.28
C PHE A 92 20.14 -5.65 7.78
N SER A 93 20.49 -6.80 8.37
CA SER A 93 20.87 -6.93 9.78
C SER A 93 22.20 -6.25 10.15
N ARG A 94 23.02 -5.89 9.17
CA ARG A 94 24.34 -5.24 9.39
C ARG A 94 24.26 -3.72 9.35
N ILE A 95 23.09 -3.15 9.06
CA ILE A 95 22.93 -1.70 8.91
C ILE A 95 22.78 -1.04 10.27
N ARG A 96 23.59 -0.03 10.54
CA ARG A 96 23.65 0.65 11.84
C ARG A 96 22.69 1.84 11.93
N TYR A 97 21.39 1.61 11.69
CA TYR A 97 20.38 2.67 11.79
C TYR A 97 20.34 3.33 13.17
N ALA A 98 20.67 2.59 14.23
CA ALA A 98 20.73 3.09 15.61
C ALA A 98 21.77 4.20 15.82
N GLU A 99 22.90 4.19 15.10
CA GLU A 99 23.93 5.23 15.22
C GLU A 99 23.45 6.57 14.64
N VAL A 100 22.73 6.52 13.52
CA VAL A 100 22.13 7.71 12.90
C VAL A 100 21.02 8.26 13.78
N GLN A 101 20.19 7.39 14.36
CA GLN A 101 19.12 7.79 15.27
C GLN A 101 19.66 8.61 16.45
N LYS A 102 20.79 8.22 17.06
CA LYS A 102 21.39 8.97 18.18
C LYS A 102 21.73 10.42 17.83
N LYS A 103 22.14 10.70 16.59
CA LYS A 103 22.44 12.06 16.13
C LYS A 103 21.19 12.94 16.01
N LEU A 104 20.04 12.30 15.78
CA LEU A 104 18.76 12.98 15.61
C LEU A 104 17.92 13.00 16.89
N GLN A 105 18.33 12.30 17.94
CA GLN A 105 17.63 12.36 19.22
C GLN A 105 17.97 13.66 19.95
N ALA A 106 16.92 14.39 20.35
CA ALA A 106 17.05 15.59 21.16
C ALA A 106 15.95 15.64 22.23
N ALA A 107 16.25 16.30 23.34
CA ALA A 107 15.36 16.48 24.48
C ALA A 107 15.33 17.98 24.86
N PRO A 108 14.27 18.49 25.51
CA PRO A 108 13.11 17.75 26.03
C PRO A 108 11.95 17.61 25.02
N VAL A 109 11.80 18.54 24.07
CA VAL A 109 10.61 18.65 23.21
C VAL A 109 10.44 17.46 22.27
N PHE A 110 11.53 16.84 21.82
CA PHE A 110 11.51 15.73 20.86
C PHE A 110 11.62 14.35 21.51
N SER A 111 11.59 14.30 22.84
CA SER A 111 11.55 13.06 23.61
C SER A 111 10.12 12.63 23.93
N ALA A 112 9.92 11.34 24.20
CA ALA A 112 8.62 10.85 24.63
C ALA A 112 8.22 11.44 25.99
N LEU A 113 6.96 11.84 26.14
CA LEU A 113 6.46 12.36 27.42
C LEU A 113 6.66 11.31 28.52
N ARG A 114 7.28 11.71 29.63
CA ARG A 114 7.49 10.81 30.78
C ARG A 114 6.27 10.83 31.68
N VAL A 115 5.88 9.66 32.18
CA VAL A 115 4.86 9.54 33.22
C VAL A 115 5.46 10.07 34.53
N ASN A 116 4.65 10.77 35.33
CA ASN A 116 5.06 11.19 36.66
C ASN A 116 5.34 9.94 37.51
N LEU A 117 6.55 9.85 38.06
CA LEU A 117 7.00 8.71 38.88
C LEU A 117 6.05 8.42 40.05
N GLN A 118 5.45 9.46 40.65
CA GLN A 118 4.50 9.31 41.76
C GLN A 118 3.17 8.65 41.33
N LEU A 119 2.84 8.72 40.04
CA LEU A 119 1.64 8.14 39.44
C LEU A 119 1.93 6.83 38.68
N ALA A 120 3.20 6.41 38.62
CA ALA A 120 3.61 5.24 37.85
C ALA A 120 2.91 3.96 38.32
N ASN A 121 2.72 3.81 39.63
CA ASN A 121 2.05 2.64 40.23
C ASN A 121 0.55 2.57 39.95
N LEU A 122 -0.06 3.70 39.56
CA LEU A 122 -1.49 3.79 39.20
C LEU A 122 -1.71 3.55 37.70
N CYS A 123 -0.65 3.67 36.89
CA CYS A 123 -0.71 3.41 35.46
C CYS A 123 -0.60 1.90 35.21
N LYS A 124 -1.62 1.29 34.61
CA LYS A 124 -1.54 -0.10 34.14
C LYS A 124 -0.51 -0.19 33.02
N THR A 125 0.55 -0.97 33.23
CA THR A 125 1.52 -1.27 32.18
C THR A 125 0.84 -2.14 31.12
N SER A 126 0.66 -1.58 29.92
CA SER A 126 0.07 -2.27 28.78
C SER A 126 1.09 -2.34 27.64
N PRO A 127 1.18 -3.45 26.88
CA PRO A 127 1.99 -3.52 25.67
C PRO A 127 1.69 -2.39 24.68
N LEU A 128 0.44 -1.91 24.64
CA LEU A 128 0.03 -0.77 23.83
C LEU A 128 0.70 0.53 24.30
N GLN A 129 0.86 0.73 25.61
CA GLN A 129 1.51 1.91 26.17
C GLN A 129 2.99 1.98 25.75
N ASP A 130 3.70 0.84 25.78
CA ASP A 130 5.09 0.75 25.34
C ASP A 130 5.25 1.04 23.85
N GLN A 131 4.31 0.53 23.02
CA GLN A 131 4.29 0.85 21.58
C GLN A 131 4.09 2.34 21.35
N LEU A 132 3.13 2.96 22.03
CA LEU A 132 2.86 4.39 21.89
C LEU A 132 4.04 5.27 22.36
N ILE A 133 4.78 4.86 23.40
CA ILE A 133 6.02 5.53 23.83
C ILE A 133 7.07 5.48 22.71
N LYS A 134 7.28 4.30 22.11
CA LYS A 134 8.24 4.14 21.00
C LYS A 134 7.83 4.95 19.79
N MET A 135 6.54 5.03 19.48
CA MET A 135 6.03 5.85 18.39
C MET A 135 6.22 7.34 18.66
N ASP A 136 5.88 7.84 19.86
CA ASP A 136 6.12 9.24 20.25
C ASP A 136 7.61 9.61 20.12
N LEU A 137 8.51 8.73 20.60
CA LEU A 137 9.96 8.92 20.45
C LEU A 137 10.39 8.97 18.98
N THR A 138 9.82 8.09 18.14
CA THR A 138 10.13 8.03 16.72
C THR A 138 9.68 9.31 16.02
N PHE A 139 8.43 9.73 16.20
CA PHE A 139 7.93 10.97 15.60
C PHE A 139 8.66 12.19 16.15
N GLY A 140 8.99 12.24 17.44
CA GLY A 140 9.83 13.29 18.01
C GLY A 140 11.19 13.39 17.30
N THR A 141 11.86 12.25 17.09
CA THR A 141 13.14 12.17 16.35
C THR A 141 12.98 12.64 14.89
N VAL A 142 11.89 12.24 14.22
CA VAL A 142 11.62 12.65 12.83
C VAL A 142 11.36 14.16 12.73
N VAL A 143 10.57 14.75 13.64
CA VAL A 143 10.35 16.20 13.68
C VAL A 143 11.69 16.93 13.83
N HIS A 144 12.53 16.51 14.77
CA HIS A 144 13.84 17.12 14.97
C HIS A 144 14.72 17.01 13.71
N GLY A 145 14.79 15.82 13.10
CA GLY A 145 15.55 15.62 11.87
C GLY A 145 15.08 16.49 10.70
N LEU A 146 13.76 16.68 10.53
CA LEU A 146 13.21 17.56 9.50
C LEU A 146 13.57 19.03 9.75
N LEU A 147 13.58 19.47 11.01
CA LEU A 147 13.99 20.83 11.36
C LEU A 147 15.49 21.06 11.08
N LEU A 148 16.35 20.12 11.47
CA LEU A 148 17.79 20.18 11.15
C LEU A 148 18.05 20.17 9.64
N GLN A 149 17.31 19.34 8.88
CA GLN A 149 17.41 19.32 7.43
C GLN A 149 17.04 20.68 6.82
N ARG A 150 15.97 21.31 7.32
CA ARG A 150 15.53 22.64 6.88
C ARG A 150 16.54 23.74 7.22
N GLU A 151 17.12 23.68 8.41
CA GLU A 151 18.17 24.60 8.84
C GLU A 151 19.39 24.49 7.93
N ALA A 152 19.96 23.29 7.77
CA ALA A 152 21.12 23.05 6.91
C ALA A 152 20.86 23.42 5.44
N PHE A 153 19.65 23.15 4.93
CA PHE A 153 19.26 23.57 3.58
C PHE A 153 19.17 25.10 3.46
N SER A 154 18.56 25.77 4.43
CA SER A 154 18.46 27.24 4.46
C SER A 154 19.84 27.89 4.51
N GLU A 155 20.76 27.36 5.31
CA GLU A 155 22.15 27.82 5.37
C GLU A 155 22.88 27.62 4.03
N GLY A 156 22.79 26.42 3.44
CA GLY A 156 23.41 26.14 2.14
C GLY A 156 22.87 27.05 1.02
N VAL A 157 21.56 27.32 1.02
CA VAL A 157 20.94 28.25 0.06
C VAL A 157 21.39 29.69 0.30
N LYS A 158 21.50 30.13 1.55
CA LYS A 158 22.02 31.48 1.88
C LYS A 158 23.45 31.64 1.37
N GLU A 159 24.33 30.67 1.62
CA GLU A 159 25.70 30.69 1.12
C GLU A 159 25.75 30.73 -0.41
N LEU A 160 24.88 29.97 -1.07
CA LEU A 160 24.79 29.94 -2.52
C LEU A 160 24.40 31.32 -3.08
N VAL A 161 23.40 31.97 -2.49
CA VAL A 161 22.95 33.31 -2.88
C VAL A 161 24.01 34.38 -2.59
N ILE A 162 24.82 34.21 -1.54
CA ILE A 162 25.95 35.11 -1.26
C ILE A 162 27.02 34.99 -2.35
N LYS A 163 27.33 33.77 -2.80
CA LYS A 163 28.32 33.51 -3.87
C LYS A 163 27.81 33.93 -5.25
N HIS A 164 26.50 33.79 -5.47
CA HIS A 164 25.81 34.05 -6.74
C HIS A 164 24.57 34.92 -6.51
N PRO A 165 24.71 36.24 -6.37
CA PRO A 165 23.58 37.13 -6.14
C PRO A 165 22.53 37.12 -7.26
N GLU A 166 22.93 36.77 -8.48
CA GLU A 166 22.09 36.73 -9.68
C GLU A 166 20.94 35.72 -9.59
N ILE A 167 21.13 34.60 -8.87
CA ILE A 167 20.11 33.55 -8.77
C ILE A 167 19.09 33.79 -7.65
N LYS A 168 19.24 34.88 -6.88
CA LYS A 168 18.42 35.13 -5.68
C LYS A 168 16.92 35.09 -5.98
N SER A 169 16.50 35.71 -7.08
CA SER A 169 15.09 35.76 -7.49
C SER A 169 14.54 34.36 -7.79
N ASP A 170 15.31 33.55 -8.52
CA ASP A 170 14.90 32.21 -8.93
C ASP A 170 14.87 31.23 -7.75
N VAL A 171 15.86 31.33 -6.85
CA VAL A 171 15.87 30.56 -5.60
C VAL A 171 14.65 30.89 -4.76
N GLN A 172 14.30 32.17 -4.66
CA GLN A 172 13.15 32.59 -3.88
C GLN A 172 11.85 32.10 -4.51
N SER A 173 11.68 32.16 -5.83
CA SER A 173 10.45 31.70 -6.50
C SER A 173 10.32 30.18 -6.51
N LEU A 174 11.40 29.44 -6.77
CA LEU A 174 11.36 27.99 -6.96
C LEU A 174 11.45 27.16 -5.67
N LEU A 175 12.08 27.69 -4.62
CA LEU A 175 12.37 26.90 -3.40
C LEU A 175 11.76 27.48 -2.12
N MET A 176 11.68 28.82 -2.02
CA MET A 176 11.22 29.48 -0.78
C MET A 176 9.84 30.12 -0.89
N GLY A 177 9.32 30.29 -2.10
CA GLY A 177 8.01 30.87 -2.38
C GLY A 177 6.91 30.03 -1.75
N SER A 178 5.83 30.68 -1.32
CA SER A 178 4.65 30.00 -0.78
C SER A 178 4.07 28.96 -1.75
N ASP A 179 4.19 29.24 -3.05
CA ASP A 179 3.65 28.39 -4.11
C ASP A 179 4.67 27.35 -4.62
N SER A 180 5.86 27.31 -4.02
CA SER A 180 6.88 26.34 -4.42
C SER A 180 6.49 24.93 -3.96
N SER A 181 6.60 23.97 -4.88
CA SER A 181 6.31 22.56 -4.59
C SER A 181 7.19 22.00 -3.48
N PHE A 182 8.47 22.40 -3.45
CA PHE A 182 9.40 22.01 -2.39
C PHE A 182 8.91 22.46 -1.01
N ARG A 183 8.57 23.74 -0.87
CA ARG A 183 8.11 24.29 0.42
C ARG A 183 6.80 23.65 0.86
N SER A 184 5.82 23.53 -0.05
CA SER A 184 4.55 22.87 0.23
C SER A 184 4.75 21.43 0.71
N ILE A 185 5.49 20.59 -0.02
CA ILE A 185 5.74 19.19 0.39
C ILE A 185 6.48 19.13 1.73
N SER A 186 7.45 20.02 1.94
CA SER A 186 8.22 20.06 3.18
C SER A 186 7.34 20.48 4.37
N ASP A 187 6.46 21.46 4.20
CA ASP A 187 5.52 21.93 5.23
C ASP A 187 4.46 20.85 5.52
N ASP A 188 3.88 20.23 4.49
CA ASP A 188 2.90 19.15 4.62
C ASP A 188 3.49 17.95 5.35
N LEU A 189 4.73 17.57 5.05
CA LEU A 189 5.42 16.48 5.72
C LEU A 189 5.61 16.80 7.21
N LEU A 190 6.08 18.00 7.55
CA LEU A 190 6.27 18.41 8.93
C LEU A 190 4.93 18.43 9.70
N GLN A 191 3.89 18.98 9.08
CA GLN A 191 2.55 19.03 9.67
C GLN A 191 1.97 17.63 9.88
N ASN A 192 2.13 16.72 8.92
CA ASN A 192 1.67 15.35 9.05
C ASN A 192 2.36 14.61 10.20
N VAL A 193 3.69 14.73 10.31
CA VAL A 193 4.46 14.12 11.40
C VAL A 193 4.05 14.71 12.76
N CYS A 194 3.89 16.03 12.85
CA CYS A 194 3.40 16.71 14.06
C CYS A 194 1.99 16.25 14.45
N ARG A 195 1.07 16.14 13.48
CA ARG A 195 -0.28 15.62 13.69
C ARG A 195 -0.25 14.19 14.25
N ARG A 196 0.49 13.29 13.61
CA ARG A 196 0.60 11.89 14.08
C ARG A 196 1.14 11.82 15.50
N ARG A 197 2.13 12.64 15.84
CA ARG A 197 2.65 12.73 17.21
C ARG A 197 1.61 13.22 18.20
N ALA A 198 0.81 14.23 17.83
CA ALA A 198 -0.28 14.73 18.67
C ALA A 198 -1.35 13.66 18.94
N GLU A 199 -1.76 12.91 17.91
CA GLU A 199 -2.70 11.77 18.03
C GLU A 199 -2.18 10.72 19.03
N ILE A 200 -0.88 10.38 18.97
CA ILE A 200 -0.26 9.43 19.90
C ILE A 200 -0.25 9.97 21.32
N ILE A 201 0.12 11.24 21.51
CA ILE A 201 0.12 11.87 22.84
C ILE A 201 -1.29 11.85 23.44
N GLU A 202 -2.32 12.10 22.63
CA GLU A 202 -3.72 12.02 23.06
C GLU A 202 -4.12 10.60 23.46
N GLN A 203 -3.78 9.59 22.64
CA GLN A 203 -4.01 8.18 22.97
C GLN A 203 -3.29 7.75 24.25
N ARG A 204 -2.06 8.23 24.46
CA ARG A 204 -1.33 7.97 25.70
C ARG A 204 -2.02 8.59 26.91
N ARG A 205 -2.59 9.78 26.76
CA ARG A 205 -3.36 10.45 27.82
C ARG A 205 -4.66 9.72 28.11
N SER A 206 -5.37 9.21 27.10
CA SER A 206 -6.63 8.49 27.31
C SER A 206 -6.45 7.18 28.07
N LEU A 207 -5.33 6.47 27.86
CA LEU A 207 -5.00 5.24 28.58
C LEU A 207 -4.68 5.44 30.08
N ILE A 208 -4.40 6.68 30.50
CA ILE A 208 -4.09 7.04 31.90
C ILE A 208 -5.32 7.62 32.61
N LYS A 209 -6.39 7.99 31.87
CA LYS A 209 -7.63 8.47 32.49
C LYS A 209 -8.28 7.31 33.28
N PRO A 210 -8.68 7.54 34.54
CA PRO A 210 -9.33 6.54 35.37
C PRO A 210 -10.70 6.13 34.84
#